data_AF-A0A9W4K7A8-F1
#
_entry.id   AF-A0A9W4K7A8-F1
#
_cell.length_a   1.000
_cell.length_b   1.000
_cell.length_c   1.000
_cell.angle_alpha   90.00
_cell.angle_beta   90.00
_cell.angle_gamma   90.00
#
_symmetry.space_group_name_H-M   'P 1'
#
loop_
_entity.id
_entity.type
_entity.pdbx_description
1 polymer ?
#
loop_
_entity_poly.entity_id
_entity_poly.type
_entity_poly.pdbx_seq_one_letter_code
_entity_poly.pdbx_strand_id
1 'polypeptide(L)'
;MKMTVYLVQSAYQWYCSQKSKDDLGLPDLNRPNAKGQVDLFLGERFCRYNNCPKDSPATSTNNLRKHYADKHADITLASSGGRPSLQDEKDAVEFYVAIRDEYDAKVAAIAEVKPEIPRKADGTVHLTNMRKVARERGGQVPCEPCKDAEDSAGCCREENADRCDNFDLFATREGGSKGEEAE
;
A
#
# COMPACT_ATOMS: atom_id res chain seq x y z
N MET A 1 36.28 1.04 -8.60
CA MET A 1 34.97 1.10 -9.29
C MET A 1 34.06 1.99 -8.45
N LYS A 2 33.49 3.07 -9.01
CA LYS A 2 32.42 3.82 -8.33
C LYS A 2 31.15 2.99 -8.43
N MET A 3 30.63 2.48 -7.33
CA MET A 3 29.28 1.90 -7.30
C MET A 3 28.26 3.01 -7.56
N THR A 4 27.35 2.78 -8.49
CA THR A 4 26.19 3.66 -8.77
C THR A 4 25.35 3.79 -7.50
N VAL A 5 25.02 5.02 -7.10
CA VAL A 5 24.43 5.32 -5.79
C VAL A 5 23.10 4.63 -5.58
N TYR A 6 22.27 4.52 -6.63
CA TYR A 6 20.95 3.91 -6.53
C TYR A 6 20.99 2.39 -6.24
N LEU A 7 22.07 1.68 -6.61
CA LEU A 7 22.15 0.22 -6.43
C LEU A 7 22.24 -0.20 -4.96
N VAL A 8 22.74 0.67 -4.09
CA VAL A 8 22.84 0.42 -2.65
C VAL A 8 21.66 0.98 -1.85
N GLN A 9 20.72 1.65 -2.52
CA GLN A 9 19.54 2.18 -1.85
C GLN A 9 18.55 1.08 -1.50
N SER A 10 18.07 1.10 -0.26
CA SER A 10 17.15 0.09 0.25
C SER A 10 15.81 0.08 -0.50
N ALA A 11 15.33 1.24 -0.95
CA ALA A 11 14.13 1.36 -1.78
C ALA A 11 14.27 0.64 -3.13
N TYR A 12 15.43 0.76 -3.79
CA TYR A 12 15.70 0.04 -5.04
C TYR A 12 15.82 -1.47 -4.82
N GLN A 13 16.46 -1.91 -3.74
CA GLN A 13 16.57 -3.33 -3.40
C GLN A 13 15.20 -3.94 -3.10
N TRP A 14 14.36 -3.22 -2.36
CA TRP A 14 12.95 -3.57 -2.14
C TRP A 14 12.17 -3.63 -3.45
N TYR A 15 12.32 -2.64 -4.34
CA TYR A 15 11.68 -2.64 -5.66
C TYR A 15 12.10 -3.87 -6.49
N CYS A 16 13.38 -4.26 -6.41
CA CYS A 16 13.89 -5.43 -7.12
C CYS A 16 13.42 -6.78 -6.57
N SER A 17 12.96 -6.85 -5.32
CA SER A 17 12.43 -8.07 -4.72
C SER A 17 10.96 -8.32 -5.08
N GLN A 18 10.27 -7.32 -5.64
CA GLN A 18 8.89 -7.42 -6.08
C GLN A 18 8.75 -8.36 -7.27
N LYS A 19 7.69 -9.17 -7.28
CA LYS A 19 7.41 -10.17 -8.33
C LYS A 19 6.36 -9.72 -9.33
N SER A 20 5.55 -8.73 -8.94
CA SER A 20 4.39 -8.22 -9.64
C SER A 20 4.34 -6.70 -9.47
N LYS A 21 3.68 -6.00 -10.39
CA LYS A 21 3.47 -4.55 -10.32
C LYS A 21 2.13 -4.14 -9.70
N ASP A 22 1.19 -5.07 -9.53
CA ASP A 22 -0.21 -4.76 -9.20
C ASP A 22 -0.34 -3.95 -7.89
N ASP A 23 0.46 -4.27 -6.88
CA ASP A 23 0.42 -3.60 -5.58
C ASP A 23 1.36 -2.38 -5.47
N LEU A 24 2.20 -2.13 -6.47
CA LEU A 24 3.26 -1.12 -6.36
C LEU A 24 2.77 0.32 -6.55
N GLY A 25 1.59 0.53 -7.13
CA GLY A 25 1.11 1.88 -7.46
C GLY A 25 2.09 2.63 -8.34
N LEU A 26 2.57 1.99 -9.42
CA LEU A 26 3.56 2.62 -10.30
C LEU A 26 2.98 3.93 -10.90
N PRO A 27 3.74 5.05 -10.85
CA PRO A 27 3.26 6.30 -11.42
C PRO A 27 3.19 6.21 -12.95
N ASP A 28 2.41 7.11 -13.57
CA ASP A 28 2.36 7.21 -15.03
C ASP A 28 3.74 7.45 -15.65
N LEU A 29 3.85 7.16 -16.94
CA LEU A 29 5.06 7.47 -17.71
C LEU A 29 5.37 8.96 -17.69
N ASN A 30 6.67 9.27 -17.67
CA ASN A 30 7.14 10.65 -17.71
C ASN A 30 6.65 11.33 -18.99
N ARG A 31 6.40 12.63 -18.90
CA ARG A 31 6.05 13.42 -20.09
C ARG A 31 7.16 13.27 -21.14
N PRO A 32 6.81 13.13 -22.43
CA PRO A 32 7.81 13.08 -23.48
C PRO A 32 8.73 14.31 -23.42
N ASN A 33 10.02 14.08 -23.56
CA ASN A 33 11.03 15.13 -23.62
C ASN A 33 10.88 15.96 -24.90
N ALA A 34 11.77 16.95 -25.10
CA ALA A 34 11.73 17.84 -26.27
C ALA A 34 11.81 17.10 -27.63
N LYS A 35 12.22 15.84 -27.65
CA LYS A 35 12.28 14.99 -28.85
C LYS A 35 11.06 14.07 -29.00
N GLY A 36 10.03 14.24 -28.17
CA GLY A 36 8.86 13.36 -28.12
C GLY A 36 9.17 11.97 -27.57
N GLN A 37 10.27 11.81 -26.84
CA GLN A 37 10.70 10.52 -26.30
C GLN A 37 10.45 10.43 -24.80
N VAL A 38 10.10 9.25 -24.30
CA VAL A 38 9.90 9.01 -22.87
C VAL A 38 11.16 8.40 -22.26
N ASP A 39 11.61 8.98 -21.15
CA ASP A 39 12.76 8.50 -20.38
C ASP A 39 12.34 7.45 -19.35
N LEU A 40 13.12 6.37 -19.26
CA LEU A 40 13.01 5.36 -18.21
C LEU A 40 14.03 5.65 -17.11
N PHE A 41 13.69 5.33 -15.87
CA PHE A 41 14.62 5.49 -14.75
C PHE A 41 15.71 4.41 -14.77
N LEU A 42 16.88 4.73 -14.19
CA LEU A 42 17.99 3.80 -14.11
C LEU A 42 17.61 2.55 -13.30
N GLY A 43 17.79 1.38 -13.90
CA GLY A 43 17.46 0.11 -13.25
C GLY A 43 15.97 -0.23 -13.25
N GLU A 44 15.10 0.54 -13.94
CA GLU A 44 13.66 0.29 -13.98
C GLU A 44 13.37 -1.09 -14.59
N ARG A 45 12.44 -1.84 -13.97
CA ARG A 45 12.14 -3.24 -14.32
C ARG A 45 10.70 -3.48 -14.73
N PHE A 46 9.75 -2.72 -14.19
CA PHE A 46 8.33 -2.89 -14.50
C PHE A 46 7.89 -1.99 -15.64
N CYS A 47 6.93 -2.46 -16.44
CA CYS A 47 6.29 -1.64 -17.46
C CYS A 47 5.19 -0.79 -16.82
N ARG A 48 5.28 0.53 -17.01
CA ARG A 48 4.34 1.55 -16.56
C ARG A 48 3.32 1.95 -17.62
N TYR A 49 3.33 1.30 -18.79
CA TYR A 49 2.32 1.56 -19.81
C TYR A 49 0.94 1.16 -19.31
N ASN A 50 -0.03 2.06 -19.47
CA ASN A 50 -1.39 1.85 -18.98
C ASN A 50 -2.02 0.59 -19.58
N ASN A 51 -2.57 -0.25 -18.72
CA ASN A 51 -3.18 -1.53 -19.07
C ASN A 51 -2.24 -2.52 -19.79
N CYS A 52 -0.92 -2.42 -19.63
CA CYS A 52 -0.01 -3.43 -20.14
C CYS A 52 -0.19 -4.76 -19.37
N PRO A 53 -0.44 -5.90 -20.04
CA PRO A 53 -0.66 -7.19 -19.37
C PRO A 53 0.62 -7.80 -18.78
N LYS A 54 1.79 -7.21 -19.05
CA LYS A 54 3.05 -7.66 -18.47
C LYS A 54 3.12 -7.21 -17.01
N ASP A 55 2.93 -8.17 -16.11
CA ASP A 55 3.04 -7.99 -14.66
C ASP A 55 4.46 -8.24 -14.14
N SER A 56 5.15 -9.24 -14.71
CA SER A 56 6.46 -9.66 -14.22
C SER A 56 7.58 -8.64 -14.53
N PRO A 57 8.56 -8.49 -13.62
CA PRO A 57 9.66 -7.57 -13.82
C PRO A 57 10.58 -8.03 -14.96
N ALA A 58 11.02 -7.09 -15.79
CA ALA A 58 12.14 -7.33 -16.70
C ALA A 58 13.41 -7.62 -15.90
N THR A 59 14.31 -8.45 -16.44
CA THR A 59 15.61 -8.73 -15.82
C THR A 59 16.60 -7.57 -15.93
N SER A 60 16.34 -6.63 -16.84
CA SER A 60 17.12 -5.39 -17.01
C SER A 60 16.30 -4.31 -17.71
N THR A 61 16.72 -3.05 -17.58
CA THR A 61 16.10 -1.92 -18.30
C THR A 61 16.19 -2.10 -19.82
N ASN A 62 17.22 -2.76 -20.34
CA ASN A 62 17.31 -3.06 -21.77
C ASN A 62 16.23 -4.04 -22.24
N ASN A 63 15.91 -5.04 -21.43
CA ASN A 63 14.80 -5.96 -21.73
C ASN A 63 13.45 -5.27 -21.59
N LEU A 64 13.33 -4.31 -20.67
CA LEU A 64 12.16 -3.44 -20.58
C LEU A 64 12.01 -2.58 -21.84
N ARG A 65 13.09 -1.96 -22.33
CA ARG A 65 13.08 -1.19 -23.59
C ARG A 65 12.63 -2.02 -24.79
N LYS A 66 13.13 -3.25 -24.92
CA LYS A 66 12.67 -4.19 -25.97
C LYS A 66 11.18 -4.47 -25.85
N HIS A 67 10.69 -4.70 -24.63
CA HIS A 67 9.27 -4.90 -24.40
C HIS A 67 8.43 -3.71 -24.86
N TYR A 68 8.84 -2.46 -24.58
CA TYR A 68 8.16 -1.27 -25.09
C TYR A 68 8.18 -1.21 -26.62
N ALA A 69 9.33 -1.46 -27.25
CA ALA A 69 9.42 -1.48 -28.71
C ALA A 69 8.49 -2.52 -29.35
N ASP A 70 8.32 -3.68 -28.70
CA ASP A 70 7.51 -4.79 -29.23
C ASP A 70 6.00 -4.66 -28.93
N LYS A 71 5.64 -4.07 -27.78
CA LYS A 71 4.26 -4.10 -27.25
C LYS A 71 3.59 -2.73 -27.17
N HIS A 72 4.35 -1.64 -27.25
CA HIS A 72 3.89 -0.26 -27.07
C HIS A 72 4.47 0.63 -28.19
N ALA A 73 4.09 0.31 -29.44
CA ALA A 73 4.61 0.98 -30.63
C ALA A 73 4.24 2.47 -30.74
N ASP A 74 3.26 2.91 -29.96
CA ASP A 74 2.83 4.30 -29.82
C ASP A 74 3.78 5.14 -28.95
N ILE A 75 4.69 4.50 -28.19
CA ILE A 75 5.69 5.19 -27.37
C ILE A 75 7.08 5.01 -27.95
N THR A 76 7.76 6.14 -28.12
CA THR A 76 9.19 6.15 -28.41
C THR A 76 9.97 6.37 -27.13
N LEU A 77 10.79 5.40 -26.73
CA LEU A 77 11.67 5.56 -25.57
C LEU A 77 12.96 6.28 -25.97
N ALA A 78 13.46 7.14 -25.09
CA ALA A 78 14.75 7.78 -25.26
C ALA A 78 15.87 6.74 -25.17
N SER A 79 16.82 6.77 -26.10
CA SER A 79 17.96 5.85 -26.05
C SER A 79 18.89 6.24 -24.89
N SER A 80 19.12 5.33 -23.94
CA SER A 80 20.14 5.52 -22.90
C SER A 80 21.47 4.93 -23.37
N GLY A 81 22.25 5.72 -24.11
CA GLY A 81 23.65 5.44 -24.39
C GLY A 81 24.54 6.29 -23.50
N GLY A 82 25.58 5.69 -22.90
CA GLY A 82 26.59 6.42 -22.13
C GLY A 82 26.54 6.18 -20.62
N ARG A 83 27.45 6.86 -19.91
CA ARG A 83 27.54 6.79 -18.45
C ARG A 83 26.42 7.62 -17.84
N PRO A 84 25.63 7.07 -16.89
CA PRO A 84 24.62 7.85 -16.19
C PRO A 84 25.20 9.09 -15.52
N SER A 85 24.45 10.19 -15.58
CA SER A 85 24.78 11.41 -14.86
C SER A 85 24.44 11.25 -13.37
N LEU A 86 25.02 12.13 -12.54
CA LEU A 86 24.65 12.17 -11.11
C LEU A 86 23.17 12.53 -10.94
N GLN A 87 22.60 13.32 -11.85
CA GLN A 87 21.19 13.68 -11.80
C GLN A 87 20.31 12.47 -12.11
N ASP A 88 20.65 11.68 -13.14
CA ASP A 88 19.91 10.44 -13.46
C ASP A 88 19.89 9.47 -12.27
N GLU A 89 21.00 9.39 -11.54
CA GLU A 89 21.08 8.59 -10.32
C GLU A 89 20.16 9.12 -9.22
N LYS A 90 20.09 10.45 -9.01
CA LYS A 90 19.20 11.05 -8.02
C LYS A 90 17.74 10.88 -8.38
N ASP A 91 17.38 11.14 -9.63
CA ASP A 91 16.01 11.00 -10.14
C ASP A 91 15.52 9.55 -10.00
N ALA A 92 16.40 8.58 -10.26
CA ALA A 92 16.09 7.17 -10.03
C ALA A 92 15.87 6.87 -8.54
N VAL A 93 16.69 7.41 -7.63
CA VAL A 93 16.50 7.23 -6.19
C VAL A 93 15.17 7.82 -5.72
N GLU A 94 14.86 9.05 -6.12
CA GLU A 94 13.60 9.72 -5.79
C GLU A 94 12.40 8.91 -6.28
N PHE A 95 12.47 8.39 -7.50
CA PHE A 95 11.45 7.49 -8.05
C PHE A 95 11.22 6.25 -7.18
N TYR A 96 12.27 5.53 -6.77
CA TYR A 96 12.12 4.33 -5.96
C TYR A 96 11.64 4.62 -4.54
N VAL A 97 12.07 5.74 -3.95
CA VAL A 97 11.59 6.18 -2.63
C VAL A 97 10.10 6.49 -2.69
N ALA A 98 9.65 7.26 -3.70
CA ALA A 98 8.23 7.61 -3.84
C ALA A 98 7.32 6.38 -3.96
N ILE A 99 7.70 5.38 -4.76
CA ILE A 99 6.93 4.12 -4.88
C ILE A 99 6.84 3.41 -3.54
N ARG A 100 7.97 3.32 -2.81
CA ARG A 100 7.99 2.66 -1.52
C ARG A 100 7.15 3.39 -0.48
N ASP A 101 7.24 4.71 -0.43
CA ASP A 101 6.48 5.53 0.51
C ASP A 101 4.98 5.40 0.25
N GLU A 102 4.55 5.38 -1.02
CA GLU A 102 3.14 5.15 -1.37
C GLU A 102 2.68 3.74 -0.96
N TYR A 103 3.51 2.72 -1.19
CA TYR A 103 3.22 1.35 -0.75
C TYR A 103 3.10 1.27 0.78
N ASP A 104 4.07 1.82 1.52
CA ASP A 104 4.08 1.80 2.97
C ASP A 104 2.88 2.58 3.54
N ALA A 105 2.48 3.69 2.90
CA ALA A 105 1.27 4.43 3.25
C ALA A 105 -0.02 3.61 3.01
N LYS A 106 -0.12 2.85 1.92
CA LYS A 106 -1.25 1.94 1.67
C LYS A 106 -1.32 0.84 2.72
N VAL A 107 -0.18 0.22 3.06
CA VAL A 107 -0.10 -0.80 4.10
C VAL A 107 -0.49 -0.23 5.46
N ALA A 108 -0.02 0.97 5.81
CA ALA A 108 -0.41 1.67 7.03
C ALA A 108 -1.90 1.98 7.05
N ALA A 109 -2.46 2.49 5.95
CA ALA A 109 -3.90 2.76 5.84
C ALA A 109 -4.75 1.50 6.05
N ILE A 110 -4.33 0.35 5.49
CA ILE A 110 -5.01 -0.93 5.71
C ILE A 110 -4.94 -1.36 7.19
N ALA A 111 -3.80 -1.14 7.85
CA ALA A 111 -3.65 -1.44 9.27
C ALA A 111 -4.60 -0.59 10.14
N GLU A 112 -4.81 0.68 9.77
CA GLU A 112 -5.73 1.62 10.41
C GLU A 112 -7.22 1.28 10.19
N VAL A 113 -7.58 0.48 9.18
CA VAL A 113 -8.97 0.02 9.02
C VAL A 113 -9.33 -0.91 10.16
N LYS A 114 -10.13 -0.37 11.09
CA LYS A 114 -10.72 -1.11 12.20
C LYS A 114 -11.82 -2.06 11.67
N PRO A 115 -11.83 -3.33 12.08
CA PRO A 115 -12.84 -4.28 11.64
C PRO A 115 -14.20 -3.93 12.24
N GLU A 116 -15.27 -4.38 11.59
CA GLU A 116 -16.59 -4.31 12.19
C GLU A 116 -16.66 -5.17 13.46
N ILE A 117 -17.44 -4.72 14.44
CA ILE A 117 -17.70 -5.48 15.65
C ILE A 117 -18.35 -6.82 15.27
N PRO A 118 -17.74 -7.97 15.59
CA PRO A 118 -18.33 -9.27 15.28
C PRO A 118 -19.67 -9.41 15.99
N ARG A 119 -20.75 -9.62 15.24
CA ARG A 119 -22.11 -9.81 15.76
C ARG A 119 -22.63 -11.22 15.45
N LYS A 120 -23.56 -11.70 16.28
CA LYS A 120 -24.32 -12.93 16.04
C LYS A 120 -25.51 -12.63 15.11
N ALA A 121 -26.22 -13.69 14.70
CA ALA A 121 -27.43 -13.57 13.89
C ALA A 121 -28.55 -12.75 14.56
N ASP A 122 -28.58 -12.71 15.89
CA ASP A 122 -29.53 -11.89 16.67
C ASP A 122 -29.14 -10.41 16.79
N GLY A 123 -28.01 -10.01 16.18
CA GLY A 123 -27.47 -8.65 16.23
C GLY A 123 -26.63 -8.34 17.47
N THR A 124 -26.58 -9.21 18.48
CA THR A 124 -25.76 -9.00 19.68
C THR A 124 -24.28 -9.24 19.39
N VAL A 125 -23.40 -8.61 20.18
CA VAL A 125 -21.95 -8.78 20.04
C VAL A 125 -21.54 -10.24 20.27
N HIS A 126 -20.77 -10.78 19.33
CA HIS A 126 -20.18 -12.11 19.43
C HIS A 126 -18.91 -12.07 20.30
N LEU A 127 -19.10 -12.05 21.63
CA LEU A 127 -18.03 -11.87 22.63
C LEU A 127 -16.76 -12.69 22.39
N THR A 128 -16.87 -13.98 22.04
CA THR A 128 -15.69 -14.84 21.78
C THR A 128 -14.85 -14.31 20.61
N ASN A 129 -15.49 -13.88 19.53
CA ASN A 129 -14.81 -13.37 18.34
C ASN A 129 -14.29 -11.96 18.60
N MET A 130 -15.08 -11.11 19.27
CA MET A 130 -14.63 -9.77 19.64
C MET A 130 -13.38 -9.83 20.53
N ARG A 131 -13.36 -10.66 21.57
CA ARG A 131 -12.20 -10.83 22.46
C ARG A 131 -10.99 -11.42 21.75
N LYS A 132 -11.21 -12.29 20.76
CA LYS A 132 -10.13 -12.83 19.92
C LYS A 132 -9.50 -11.72 19.08
N VAL A 133 -10.31 -10.97 18.34
CA VAL A 133 -9.85 -9.87 17.48
C VAL A 133 -9.18 -8.77 18.29
N ALA A 134 -9.73 -8.43 19.47
CA ALA A 134 -9.12 -7.46 20.37
C ALA A 134 -7.68 -7.85 20.73
N ARG A 135 -7.44 -9.12 21.10
CA ARG A 135 -6.07 -9.61 21.40
C ARG A 135 -5.16 -9.62 20.18
N GLU A 136 -5.67 -9.99 19.01
CA GLU A 136 -4.91 -9.98 17.75
C GLU A 136 -4.47 -8.57 17.36
N ARG A 137 -5.23 -7.54 17.75
CA ARG A 137 -4.91 -6.12 17.54
C ARG A 137 -4.20 -5.46 18.73
N GLY A 138 -3.66 -6.26 19.65
CA GLY A 138 -2.86 -5.78 20.78
C GLY A 138 -3.66 -5.31 22.01
N GLY A 139 -4.98 -5.44 21.99
CA GLY A 139 -5.85 -5.18 23.13
C GLY A 139 -5.73 -6.22 24.24
N GLN A 140 -6.01 -5.80 25.47
CA GLN A 140 -6.04 -6.68 26.63
C GLN A 140 -7.48 -7.05 27.00
N VAL A 141 -7.73 -8.32 27.33
CA VAL A 141 -9.04 -8.79 27.81
C VAL A 141 -8.82 -9.54 29.13
N PRO A 142 -9.32 -9.01 30.27
CA PRO A 142 -10.03 -7.74 30.42
C PRO A 142 -9.11 -6.53 30.17
N CYS A 143 -9.66 -5.44 29.61
CA CYS A 143 -8.93 -4.17 29.46
C CYS A 143 -8.80 -3.47 30.83
N GLU A 144 -7.90 -2.48 30.93
CA GLU A 144 -7.63 -1.79 32.20
C GLU A 144 -8.89 -1.17 32.83
N PRO A 145 -9.74 -0.41 32.11
CA PRO A 145 -10.95 0.16 32.71
C PRO A 145 -11.93 -0.90 33.24
N CYS A 146 -12.06 -2.04 32.57
CA CYS A 146 -12.92 -3.12 33.06
C CYS A 146 -12.31 -3.84 34.27
N LYS A 147 -10.98 -3.85 34.41
CA LYS A 147 -10.32 -4.35 35.62
C LYS A 147 -10.52 -3.37 36.78
N ASP A 148 -10.31 -2.08 36.54
CA ASP A 148 -10.42 -1.03 37.56
C ASP A 148 -11.84 -0.91 38.10
N ALA A 149 -12.84 -1.17 37.27
CA ALA A 149 -14.24 -1.24 37.67
C ALA A 149 -14.65 -2.58 38.32
N GLU A 150 -13.71 -3.49 38.58
CA GLU A 150 -13.94 -4.84 39.10
C GLU A 150 -14.92 -5.69 38.26
N ASP A 151 -15.14 -5.34 36.98
CA ASP A 151 -16.04 -6.02 36.02
C ASP A 151 -15.27 -6.68 34.88
N SER A 152 -14.33 -7.55 35.24
CA SER A 152 -13.55 -8.32 34.26
C SER A 152 -14.42 -9.23 33.39
N ALA A 153 -15.55 -9.72 33.92
CA ALA A 153 -16.48 -10.60 33.21
C ALA A 153 -17.32 -9.84 32.16
N GLY A 154 -17.60 -8.56 32.42
CA GLY A 154 -18.32 -7.66 31.52
C GLY A 154 -17.47 -7.03 30.43
N CYS A 155 -16.15 -7.22 30.42
CA CYS A 155 -15.30 -6.71 29.35
C CYS A 155 -15.73 -7.21 27.95
N CYS A 156 -15.79 -6.28 26.98
CA CYS A 156 -16.31 -6.46 25.62
C CYS A 156 -17.83 -6.67 25.51
N ARG A 157 -18.61 -6.47 26.57
CA ARG A 157 -20.08 -6.44 26.47
C ARG A 157 -20.57 -5.08 25.99
N GLU A 158 -21.66 -5.08 25.23
CA GLU A 158 -22.27 -3.86 24.68
C GLU A 158 -22.75 -2.90 25.78
N GLU A 159 -23.19 -3.45 26.92
CA GLU A 159 -23.53 -2.69 28.14
C GLU A 159 -22.37 -1.87 28.72
N ASN A 160 -21.13 -2.22 28.37
CA ASN A 160 -19.90 -1.59 28.85
C ASN A 160 -19.15 -0.86 27.72
N ALA A 161 -19.78 -0.62 26.57
CA ALA A 161 -19.11 -0.09 25.39
C ALA A 161 -18.54 1.32 25.60
N ASP A 162 -19.13 2.10 26.48
CA ASP A 162 -18.71 3.46 26.87
C ASP A 162 -17.44 3.49 27.71
N ARG A 163 -17.11 2.40 28.42
CA ARG A 163 -15.93 2.29 29.29
C ARG A 163 -14.90 1.26 28.82
N CYS A 164 -15.22 0.41 27.87
CA CYS A 164 -14.36 -0.70 27.47
C CYS A 164 -13.50 -0.33 26.26
N ASP A 165 -12.20 -0.06 26.48
CA ASP A 165 -11.22 0.30 25.44
C ASP A 165 -11.16 -0.65 24.26
N ASN A 166 -11.54 -1.92 24.44
CA ASN A 166 -11.53 -2.89 23.34
C ASN A 166 -12.52 -2.51 22.24
N PHE A 167 -13.54 -1.68 22.49
CA PHE A 167 -14.44 -1.17 21.45
C PHE A 167 -13.74 -0.19 20.49
N ASP A 168 -12.71 0.52 20.94
CA ASP A 168 -11.92 1.43 20.11
C ASP A 168 -11.06 0.69 19.07
N LEU A 169 -10.94 -0.64 19.18
CA LEU A 169 -10.26 -1.47 18.19
C LEU A 169 -11.14 -1.83 16.99
N PHE A 170 -12.43 -1.43 17.01
CA PHE A 170 -13.42 -1.74 15.98
C PHE A 170 -13.99 -0.47 15.36
N ALA A 171 -14.54 -0.60 14.15
CA ALA A 171 -15.27 0.49 13.51
C ALA A 171 -16.60 0.72 14.26
N THR A 172 -16.86 1.96 14.65
CA THR A 172 -18.19 2.38 15.10
C THR A 172 -19.07 2.53 13.87
N ARG A 173 -20.27 1.95 13.91
CA ARG A 173 -21.22 2.06 12.79
C ARG A 173 -21.77 3.48 12.76
N GLU A 174 -21.18 4.37 11.98
CA GLU A 174 -21.89 5.59 11.58
C GLU A 174 -23.11 5.19 10.75
N GLY A 175 -24.27 5.71 11.14
CA GLY A 175 -25.57 5.28 10.65
C GLY A 175 -25.67 5.32 9.13
N GLY A 176 -26.20 4.24 8.55
CA GLY A 176 -26.74 4.30 7.20
C GLY A 176 -27.78 5.41 7.15
N SER A 177 -27.50 6.43 6.34
CA SER A 177 -28.47 7.44 5.92
C SER A 177 -29.70 6.72 5.36
N LYS A 178 -30.78 6.72 6.13
CA LYS A 178 -32.11 6.43 5.61
C LYS A 178 -32.42 7.48 4.54
N GLY A 179 -32.94 7.01 3.41
CA GLY A 179 -33.29 7.81 2.25
C GLY A 179 -34.30 8.92 2.56
N GLU A 180 -34.15 10.00 1.80
CA GLU A 180 -35.17 10.48 0.87
C GLU A 180 -36.63 10.38 1.37
N GLU A 181 -37.07 11.41 2.09
CA GLU A 181 -38.46 11.88 2.00
C GLU A 181 -38.42 13.26 1.35
N ALA A 182 -38.77 13.29 0.06
CA ALA A 182 -39.12 14.50 -0.65
C ALA A 182 -40.63 14.72 -0.46
N GLU A 183 -40.98 15.85 0.15
CA GLU A 183 -42.30 16.47 0.02
C GLU A 183 -42.17 17.70 -0.87
#